data_AF-A0A7Y4ZEE8-F1
#
_entry.id   AF-A0A7Y4ZEE8-F1
#
_cell.length_a   1.000
_cell.length_b   1.000
_cell.length_c   1.000
_cell.angle_alpha   90.00
_cell.angle_beta   90.00
_cell.angle_gamma   90.00
#
_symmetry.space_group_name_H-M   'P 1'
#
loop_
_entity.id
_entity.type
_entity.pdbx_description
1 polymer ?
#
loop_
_entity_poly.entity_id
_entity_poly.type
_entity_poly.pdbx_seq_one_letter_code
_entity_poly.pdbx_strand_id
1 'polypeptide(L)'
;MNKWISLATCLYMTAFNSAAGTISNGQWQPAQCGQKTPSPQINTKSVDDFNNSIKDINAWQAKAQEYYNCLVTEANSDNEIIAKSANTAQEEFRNEVKRIQKEADAGKAKVEKK
;
A
#
# COMPACT_ATOMS: atom_id res chain seq x y z
N MET A 1 15.15 51.92 18.73
CA MET A 1 14.02 50.97 18.66
C MET A 1 14.41 49.87 17.69
N ASN A 2 14.80 48.72 18.21
CA ASN A 2 15.44 47.64 17.47
C ASN A 2 14.40 46.89 16.63
N LYS A 3 14.63 46.77 15.31
CA LYS A 3 13.83 45.90 14.45
C LYS A 3 14.43 44.49 14.51
N TRP A 4 13.65 43.59 15.09
CA TRP A 4 14.00 42.19 15.30
C TRP A 4 14.12 41.47 13.95
N ILE A 5 15.20 40.71 13.80
CA ILE A 5 15.47 39.83 12.67
C ILE A 5 14.56 38.60 12.81
N SER A 6 13.55 38.48 11.96
CA SER A 6 12.73 37.27 11.86
C SER A 6 13.53 36.15 11.21
N LEU A 7 13.92 35.15 11.99
CA LEU A 7 14.43 33.87 11.50
C LEU A 7 13.26 33.06 10.93
N ALA A 8 13.20 32.97 9.59
CA ALA A 8 12.27 32.10 8.89
C ALA A 8 12.82 30.66 8.90
N THR A 9 12.30 29.82 9.80
CA THR A 9 12.54 28.37 9.79
C THR A 9 11.66 27.73 8.72
N CYS A 10 12.21 27.45 7.54
CA CYS A 10 11.56 26.60 6.55
C CYS A 10 11.57 25.14 7.06
N LEU A 11 10.42 24.68 7.55
CA LEU A 11 10.16 23.26 7.77
C LEU A 11 10.13 22.56 6.40
N TYR A 12 11.17 21.78 6.07
CA TYR A 12 11.10 20.83 4.96
C TYR A 12 10.18 19.67 5.38
N MET A 13 8.89 19.77 5.01
CA MET A 13 8.00 18.62 5.04
C MET A 13 8.43 17.65 3.94
N THR A 14 9.26 16.66 4.28
CA THR A 14 9.43 15.47 3.46
C THR A 14 8.13 14.69 3.53
N ALA A 15 7.20 14.99 2.62
CA ALA A 15 6.04 14.14 2.38
C ALA A 15 6.57 12.80 1.86
N PHE A 16 6.72 11.83 2.77
CA PHE A 16 6.77 10.42 2.39
C PHE A 16 5.42 10.14 1.73
N ASN A 17 5.39 10.20 0.40
CA ASN A 17 4.28 9.68 -0.38
C ASN A 17 4.33 8.16 -0.23
N SER A 18 3.84 7.67 0.89
CA SER A 18 3.48 6.28 1.10
C SER A 18 2.27 6.01 0.20
N ALA A 19 2.51 5.84 -1.09
CA ALA A 19 1.46 5.57 -2.05
C ALA A 19 1.21 4.06 -2.02
N ALA A 20 0.53 3.59 -0.98
CA ALA A 20 -0.05 2.26 -0.97
C ALA A 20 -1.14 2.19 -2.05
N GLY A 21 -1.39 0.99 -2.57
CA GLY A 21 -2.49 0.77 -3.47
C GLY A 21 -3.84 1.09 -2.81
N THR A 22 -4.85 1.32 -3.63
CA THR A 22 -6.18 1.69 -3.15
C THR A 22 -7.18 0.59 -3.44
N ILE A 23 -8.11 0.37 -2.50
CA ILE A 23 -9.24 -0.54 -2.72
C ILE A 23 -10.45 0.31 -3.09
N SER A 24 -10.99 0.12 -4.29
CA SER A 24 -12.21 0.75 -4.77
C SER A 24 -13.16 -0.32 -5.29
N ASN A 25 -14.42 -0.32 -4.84
CA ASN A 25 -15.43 -1.30 -5.22
C ASN A 25 -14.97 -2.77 -5.06
N GLY A 26 -14.23 -3.07 -4.00
CA GLY A 26 -13.71 -4.41 -3.74
C GLY A 26 -12.55 -4.84 -4.65
N GLN A 27 -11.97 -3.93 -5.42
CA GLN A 27 -10.81 -4.17 -6.27
C GLN A 27 -9.63 -3.32 -5.79
N TRP A 28 -8.49 -3.96 -5.57
CA TRP A 28 -7.23 -3.26 -5.29
C TRP A 28 -6.62 -2.76 -6.61
N GLN A 29 -6.03 -1.56 -6.57
CA GLN A 29 -5.32 -0.93 -7.67
C GLN A 29 -3.95 -0.42 -7.20
N PRO A 30 -2.86 -0.67 -7.94
CA PRO A 30 -1.54 -0.19 -7.59
C PRO A 30 -1.49 1.34 -7.70
N ALA A 31 -0.71 1.96 -6.84
CA ALA A 31 -0.48 3.39 -6.85
C ALA A 31 0.70 3.80 -7.74
N GLN A 32 1.72 2.95 -7.88
CA GLN A 32 3.00 3.35 -8.50
C GLN A 32 3.35 2.63 -9.80
N CYS A 33 2.61 1.58 -10.18
CA CYS A 33 2.95 0.76 -11.35
C CYS A 33 2.59 1.36 -12.71
N GLY A 34 2.00 2.55 -12.74
CA GLY A 34 1.54 3.19 -13.96
C GLY A 34 0.34 2.45 -14.58
N GLN A 35 0.18 2.55 -15.89
CA GLN A 35 -0.95 1.95 -16.61
C GLN A 35 -0.56 0.64 -17.29
N LYS A 36 -1.45 -0.35 -17.17
CA LYS A 36 -1.35 -1.60 -17.93
C LYS A 36 -1.40 -1.30 -19.43
N THR A 37 -0.38 -1.73 -20.16
CA THR A 37 -0.31 -1.57 -21.61
C THR A 37 -1.34 -2.50 -22.28
N PRO A 38 -2.19 -2.00 -23.20
CA PRO A 38 -3.16 -2.84 -23.90
C PRO A 38 -2.45 -3.85 -24.79
N SER A 39 -3.00 -5.05 -24.90
CA SER A 39 -2.46 -6.09 -25.78
C SER A 39 -2.54 -5.67 -27.25
N PRO A 40 -1.48 -5.89 -28.05
CA PRO A 40 -1.50 -5.57 -29.47
C PRO A 40 -2.44 -6.52 -30.23
N GLN A 41 -2.97 -6.05 -31.36
CA GLN A 41 -3.74 -6.87 -32.28
C GLN A 41 -2.82 -7.49 -33.34
N ILE A 42 -3.04 -8.75 -33.67
CA ILE A 42 -2.27 -9.45 -34.71
C ILE A 42 -2.89 -9.16 -36.06
N ASN A 43 -2.11 -8.61 -36.99
CA ASN A 43 -2.50 -8.41 -38.38
C ASN A 43 -1.93 -9.52 -39.26
N THR A 44 -2.80 -10.32 -39.87
CA THR A 44 -2.42 -11.45 -40.73
C THR A 44 -2.72 -11.21 -42.21
N LYS A 45 -2.95 -9.96 -42.63
CA LYS A 45 -3.29 -9.61 -44.02
C LYS A 45 -2.13 -9.85 -44.99
N SER A 46 -0.89 -9.77 -44.51
CA SER A 46 0.33 -10.04 -45.28
C SER A 46 1.45 -10.54 -44.37
N VAL A 47 2.53 -11.06 -44.97
CA VAL A 47 3.74 -11.47 -44.24
C VAL A 47 4.36 -10.27 -43.50
N ASP A 48 4.39 -9.11 -44.14
CA ASP A 48 4.96 -7.88 -43.54
C ASP A 48 4.12 -7.40 -42.35
N ASP A 49 2.79 -7.42 -42.49
CA ASP A 49 1.86 -7.10 -41.41
C ASP A 49 2.03 -8.02 -40.19
N PHE A 50 2.20 -9.32 -40.45
CA PHE A 50 2.44 -10.30 -39.40
C PHE A 50 3.78 -10.07 -38.72
N ASN A 51 4.85 -9.85 -39.49
CA ASN A 51 6.19 -9.55 -38.96
C ASN A 51 6.20 -8.27 -38.12
N ASN A 52 5.43 -7.24 -38.50
CA ASN A 52 5.26 -6.04 -37.69
C ASN A 52 4.50 -6.34 -36.39
N SER A 53 3.45 -7.18 -36.45
CA SER A 53 2.75 -7.63 -35.25
C SER A 53 3.67 -8.34 -34.25
N ILE A 54 4.64 -9.13 -34.73
CA ILE A 54 5.64 -9.78 -33.86
C ILE A 54 6.52 -8.74 -33.13
N LYS A 55 6.92 -7.65 -33.80
CA LYS A 55 7.68 -6.57 -33.16
C LYS A 55 6.85 -5.90 -32.07
N ASP A 56 5.58 -5.62 -32.35
CA ASP A 56 4.66 -5.00 -31.40
C ASP A 56 4.42 -5.90 -30.18
N ILE A 57 4.29 -7.22 -30.39
CA ILE A 57 4.19 -8.21 -29.31
C ILE A 57 5.42 -8.18 -28.43
N ASN A 58 6.63 -8.23 -29.01
CA ASN A 58 7.86 -8.24 -28.22
C ASN A 58 8.02 -6.96 -27.39
N ALA A 59 7.68 -5.80 -27.97
CA ALA A 59 7.70 -4.52 -27.25
C ALA A 59 6.64 -4.45 -26.14
N TRP A 60 5.44 -4.99 -26.40
CA TRP A 60 4.39 -5.09 -25.40
C TRP A 60 4.76 -6.03 -24.26
N GLN A 61 5.37 -7.19 -24.53
CA GLN A 61 5.77 -8.17 -23.52
C GLN A 61 6.73 -7.56 -22.49
N ALA A 62 7.74 -6.82 -22.94
CA ALA A 62 8.67 -6.16 -22.03
C ALA A 62 7.96 -5.18 -21.09
N LYS A 63 7.11 -4.29 -21.62
CA LYS A 63 6.35 -3.32 -20.83
C LYS A 63 5.31 -3.98 -19.90
N ALA A 64 4.66 -5.03 -20.37
CA ALA A 64 3.71 -5.79 -19.58
C ALA A 64 4.41 -6.49 -18.41
N GLN A 65 5.61 -7.05 -18.64
CA GLN A 65 6.40 -7.69 -17.59
C GLN A 65 6.84 -6.67 -16.53
N GLU A 66 7.30 -5.48 -16.94
CA GLU A 66 7.61 -4.39 -16.01
C GLU A 66 6.41 -4.02 -15.13
N TYR A 67 5.23 -3.82 -15.75
CA TYR A 67 4.00 -3.51 -15.03
C TYR A 67 3.62 -4.61 -14.03
N TYR A 68 3.58 -5.88 -14.44
CA TYR A 68 3.16 -6.97 -13.56
C TYR A 68 4.18 -7.27 -12.45
N ASN A 69 5.47 -7.10 -12.70
CA ASN A 69 6.49 -7.22 -11.67
C ASN A 69 6.30 -6.14 -10.58
N CYS A 70 6.06 -4.89 -10.99
CA CYS A 70 5.71 -3.83 -10.05
C CYS A 70 4.44 -4.18 -9.28
N LEU A 71 3.37 -4.58 -9.99
CA LEU A 71 2.07 -4.87 -9.40
C LEU A 71 2.17 -5.92 -8.30
N VAL A 72 2.89 -7.02 -8.54
CA VAL A 72 3.10 -8.09 -7.55
C VAL A 72 3.93 -7.59 -6.37
N THR A 73 4.97 -6.81 -6.63
CA THR A 73 5.85 -6.26 -5.57
C THR A 73 5.06 -5.35 -4.64
N GLU A 74 4.28 -4.42 -5.20
CA GLU A 74 3.47 -3.48 -4.43
C GLU A 74 2.37 -4.20 -3.64
N ALA A 75 1.63 -5.12 -4.29
CA ALA A 75 0.57 -5.89 -3.62
C ALA A 75 1.11 -6.72 -2.44
N ASN A 76 2.30 -7.30 -2.55
CA ASN A 76 2.91 -8.05 -1.45
C ASN A 76 3.29 -7.13 -0.28
N SER A 77 3.88 -5.97 -0.58
CA SER A 77 4.20 -4.96 0.45
C SER A 77 2.94 -4.49 1.17
N ASP A 78 1.88 -4.18 0.43
CA ASP A 78 0.60 -3.76 1.01
C ASP A 78 0.00 -4.85 1.90
N ASN A 79 0.00 -6.10 1.44
CA ASN A 79 -0.49 -7.24 2.22
C ASN A 79 0.27 -7.42 3.54
N GLU A 80 1.60 -7.28 3.51
CA GLU A 80 2.43 -7.35 4.73
C GLU A 80 2.08 -6.23 5.72
N ILE A 81 1.93 -4.99 5.23
CA ILE A 81 1.56 -3.85 6.06
C ILE A 81 0.17 -4.04 6.67
N ILE A 82 -0.81 -4.46 5.86
CA ILE A 82 -2.19 -4.72 6.32
C ILE A 82 -2.18 -5.80 7.39
N ALA A 83 -1.54 -6.94 7.13
CA ALA A 83 -1.50 -8.06 8.06
C ALA A 83 -0.83 -7.66 9.38
N LYS A 84 0.32 -6.99 9.31
CA LYS A 84 1.02 -6.49 10.49
C LYS A 84 0.15 -5.53 11.30
N SER A 85 -0.44 -4.54 10.65
CA SER A 85 -1.24 -3.51 11.32
C SER A 85 -2.47 -4.11 12.00
N ALA A 86 -3.19 -5.03 11.33
CA ALA A 86 -4.33 -5.71 11.91
C ALA A 86 -3.94 -6.58 13.11
N ASN A 87 -2.84 -7.33 13.01
CA ASN A 87 -2.36 -8.18 14.08
C ASN A 87 -1.91 -7.38 15.32
N THR A 88 -1.22 -6.24 15.11
CA THR A 88 -0.85 -5.32 16.18
C THR A 88 -2.08 -4.77 16.90
N ALA A 89 -3.07 -4.26 16.17
CA ALA A 89 -4.30 -3.74 16.77
C ALA A 89 -5.05 -4.82 17.59
N GLN A 90 -5.09 -6.06 17.09
CA GLN A 90 -5.69 -7.18 17.84
C GLN A 90 -4.90 -7.52 19.11
N GLU A 91 -3.58 -7.44 19.07
CA GLU A 91 -2.73 -7.67 20.25
C GLU A 91 -2.95 -6.61 21.32
N GLU A 92 -2.97 -5.34 20.92
CA GLU A 92 -3.27 -4.21 21.80
C GLU A 92 -4.62 -4.40 22.48
N PHE A 93 -5.67 -4.75 21.71
CA PHE A 93 -6.99 -5.05 22.26
C PHE A 93 -6.95 -6.19 23.29
N ARG A 94 -6.28 -7.31 22.98
CA ARG A 94 -6.17 -8.44 23.92
C ARG A 94 -5.45 -8.05 25.22
N ASN A 95 -4.41 -7.23 25.12
CA ASN A 95 -3.66 -6.77 26.29
C ASN A 95 -4.51 -5.84 27.16
N GLU A 96 -5.28 -4.96 26.53
CA GLU A 96 -6.18 -4.03 27.23
C GLU A 96 -7.31 -4.78 27.94
N VAL A 97 -7.94 -5.76 27.28
CA VAL A 97 -8.95 -6.63 27.93
C VAL A 97 -8.36 -7.37 29.13
N LYS A 98 -7.14 -7.91 29.02
CA LYS A 98 -6.46 -8.58 30.15
C LYS A 98 -6.19 -7.61 31.30
N ARG A 99 -5.81 -6.36 31.02
CA ARG A 99 -5.58 -5.32 32.03
C ARG A 99 -6.87 -5.01 32.78
N ILE A 100 -7.95 -4.74 32.04
CA ILE A 100 -9.28 -4.44 32.59
C ILE A 100 -9.78 -5.61 33.45
N GLN A 101 -9.63 -6.85 33.00
CA GLN A 101 -10.06 -8.02 33.78
C GLN A 101 -9.34 -8.11 35.12
N LYS A 102 -8.01 -7.91 35.15
CA LYS A 102 -7.23 -7.90 36.39
C LYS A 102 -7.68 -6.81 37.36
N GLU A 103 -8.00 -5.62 36.84
CA GLU A 103 -8.50 -4.51 37.65
C GLU A 103 -9.90 -4.79 38.21
N ALA A 104 -10.78 -5.39 37.42
CA ALA A 104 -12.10 -5.81 37.85
C ALA A 104 -12.03 -6.87 38.95
N ASP A 105 -11.18 -7.89 38.78
CA ASP A 105 -10.98 -8.95 39.78
C ASP A 105 -10.42 -8.38 41.09
N ALA A 106 -9.44 -7.47 41.01
CA ALA A 106 -8.90 -6.78 42.17
C ALA A 106 -9.95 -5.90 42.87
N GLY A 107 -10.82 -5.23 42.11
CA GLY A 107 -11.95 -4.46 42.62
C GLY A 107 -12.96 -5.34 43.34
N LYS A 108 -13.36 -6.45 42.73
CA LYS A 108 -14.26 -7.45 43.32
C LYS A 108 -13.74 -7.97 44.65
N ALA A 109 -12.47 -8.40 44.69
CA ALA A 109 -11.84 -8.91 45.91
C ALA A 109 -11.76 -7.87 47.04
N LYS A 110 -11.71 -6.57 46.73
CA LYS A 110 -11.75 -5.49 47.74
C LYS A 110 -13.16 -5.27 48.30
N VAL A 111 -14.18 -5.39 47.46
CA VAL A 111 -15.58 -5.20 47.87
C VAL A 111 -16.08 -6.39 48.68
N GLU A 112 -15.74 -7.62 48.29
CA GLU A 112 -16.16 -8.85 48.99
C GLU A 112 -15.45 -9.09 50.34
N LYS A 113 -14.36 -8.37 50.62
CA LYS A 113 -13.65 -8.42 51.91
C LYS A 113 -14.19 -7.44 52.96
N LYS A 114 -15.19 -6.61 52.61
CA LYS A 114 -15.94 -5.77 53.55
C LYS A 114 -17.19 -6.50 54.02
#